data_AF-A0A7V8YB16-F1
#
_entry.id   AF-A0A7V8YB16-F1
#
_cell.length_a   1.000
_cell.length_b   1.000
_cell.length_c   1.000
_cell.angle_alpha   90.00
_cell.angle_beta   90.00
_cell.angle_gamma   90.00
#
_symmetry.space_group_name_H-M   'P 1'
#
loop_
_entity.id
_entity.type
_entity.pdbx_description
1 polymer ?
#
loop_
_entity_poly.entity_id
_entity_poly.type
_entity_poly.pdbx_seq_one_letter_code
_entity_poly.pdbx_strand_id
1 'polypeptide(L)'
;MTMLYIPQESKVQEGLRLGCYTQQLLETISRRRSNVEDVVLQDMVQCSLPSESFDGVVSVETIEHVDDPEGFVAQIARVLKRLGWFYLITPNGAYIPNANPDHRMHYKPVDLKDW
;
A
#
# COMPACT_ATOMS: atom_id res chain seq x y z
N MET A 1 2.61 -5.91 3.66
CA MET A 1 3.10 -4.72 2.92
C MET A 1 2.71 -4.93 1.47
N THR A 2 1.62 -4.30 1.03
CA THR A 2 1.26 -4.27 -0.38
C THR A 2 2.08 -3.16 -1.03
N MET A 3 2.95 -3.49 -1.96
CA MET A 3 3.58 -2.50 -2.84
C MET A 3 2.93 -2.65 -4.22
N LEU A 4 2.45 -1.55 -4.77
CA LEU A 4 1.89 -1.47 -6.12
C LEU A 4 3.01 -1.63 -7.16
N TYR A 5 2.82 -2.57 -8.08
CA TYR A 5 3.67 -2.75 -9.25
C TYR A 5 3.37 -1.65 -10.26
N ILE A 6 4.31 -0.72 -10.44
CA ILE A 6 4.32 0.23 -11.54
C ILE A 6 5.61 -0.04 -12.32
N PRO A 7 5.55 -0.50 -13.59
CA PRO A 7 6.74 -0.64 -14.42
C PRO A 7 7.40 0.73 -14.61
N GLN A 8 8.74 0.75 -14.63
CA GLN A 8 9.50 1.97 -14.94
C GLN A 8 9.29 2.34 -16.41
N GLU A 9 8.57 3.42 -16.68
CA GLU A 9 8.30 3.90 -18.04
C GLU A 9 9.06 5.20 -18.36
N SER A 10 9.69 5.84 -17.36
CA SER A 10 10.41 7.11 -17.53
C SER A 10 11.85 7.09 -16.98
N LYS A 11 12.73 7.88 -17.61
CA LYS A 11 14.11 8.12 -17.14
C LYS A 11 14.20 8.72 -15.74
N VAL A 12 13.14 9.40 -15.29
CA VAL A 12 13.01 9.94 -13.93
C VAL A 12 12.81 8.80 -12.93
N GLN A 13 11.95 7.82 -13.24
CA GLN A 13 11.73 6.64 -12.40
C GLN A 13 12.99 5.77 -12.32
N GLU A 14 13.71 5.57 -13.43
CA GLU A 14 15.01 4.90 -13.44
C GLU A 14 16.03 5.62 -12.54
N GLY A 15 16.17 6.94 -12.68
CA GLY A 15 17.12 7.75 -11.91
C GLY A 15 16.84 7.77 -10.40
N LEU A 16 15.56 7.67 -10.03
CA LEU A 16 15.10 7.62 -8.64
C LEU A 16 14.95 6.19 -8.10
N ARG A 17 15.18 5.15 -8.93
CA ARG A 17 14.97 3.73 -8.63
C ARG A 17 13.52 3.39 -8.20
N LEU A 18 12.54 4.15 -8.67
CA LEU A 18 11.12 3.92 -8.41
C LEU A 18 10.64 2.71 -9.24
N GLY A 19 9.90 1.76 -8.69
CA GLY A 19 9.34 0.64 -9.47
C GLY A 19 10.27 -0.56 -9.74
N CYS A 20 11.47 -0.61 -9.14
CA CYS A 20 12.33 -1.80 -9.26
C CYS A 20 11.97 -2.84 -8.18
N TYR A 21 11.22 -3.87 -8.57
CA TYR A 21 11.23 -5.13 -7.82
C TYR A 21 12.40 -5.95 -8.32
N THR A 22 13.45 -6.05 -7.51
CA THR A 22 14.43 -7.09 -7.73
C THR A 22 14.13 -8.24 -6.77
N GLN A 23 14.38 -9.47 -7.23
CA GLN A 23 14.42 -10.66 -6.37
C GLN A 23 15.28 -10.41 -5.11
N GLN A 24 16.31 -9.56 -5.25
CA GLN A 24 17.18 -9.12 -4.17
C GLN A 24 16.47 -8.29 -3.07
N LEU A 25 15.41 -7.54 -3.39
CA LEU A 25 14.64 -6.81 -2.37
C LEU A 25 13.83 -7.78 -1.50
N LEU A 26 13.15 -8.75 -2.13
CA LEU A 26 12.42 -9.79 -1.42
C LEU A 26 13.37 -10.59 -0.52
N GLU A 27 14.50 -11.04 -1.09
CA GLU A 27 15.55 -11.71 -0.33
C GLU A 27 16.10 -10.85 0.83
N THR A 28 16.24 -9.55 0.63
CA THR A 28 16.74 -8.65 1.67
C THR A 28 15.75 -8.51 2.81
N ILE A 29 14.45 -8.40 2.53
CA ILE A 29 13.41 -8.34 3.57
C ILE A 29 13.41 -9.65 4.36
N SER A 30 13.34 -10.79 3.68
CA SER A 30 13.35 -12.11 4.33
C SER A 30 14.63 -12.36 5.12
N ARG A 31 15.80 -11.88 4.66
CA ARG A 31 17.08 -12.06 5.34
C ARG A 31 17.29 -11.12 6.53
N ARG A 32 16.83 -9.87 6.43
CA ARG A 32 17.11 -8.83 7.45
C ARG A 32 16.04 -8.73 8.54
N ARG A 33 14.86 -9.31 8.32
CA ARG A 33 13.73 -9.21 9.25
C ARG A 33 13.25 -10.60 9.65
N SER A 34 13.79 -11.13 10.75
CA SER A 34 13.35 -12.43 11.30
C SER A 34 11.89 -12.44 11.77
N ASN A 35 11.27 -11.27 11.91
CA ASN A 35 9.87 -11.11 12.29
C ASN A 35 8.92 -10.99 11.08
N VAL A 36 9.42 -11.19 9.86
CA VAL A 36 8.59 -11.25 8.65
C VAL A 36 8.41 -12.72 8.30
N GLU A 37 7.16 -13.19 8.37
CA GLU A 37 6.80 -14.57 8.04
C GLU A 37 6.76 -14.79 6.52
N ASP A 38 6.15 -13.86 5.78
CA ASP A 38 6.01 -13.96 4.33
C ASP A 38 6.00 -12.59 3.65
N VAL A 39 6.37 -12.56 2.36
CA VAL A 39 6.31 -11.38 1.49
C VAL A 39 5.61 -11.76 0.19
N VAL A 40 4.41 -11.22 0.00
CA VAL A 40 3.59 -11.47 -1.18
C VAL A 40 3.53 -10.25 -2.10
N LEU A 41 3.56 -10.49 -3.41
CA LEU A 41 3.37 -9.46 -4.44
C LEU A 41 2.02 -9.69 -5.12
N GLN A 42 1.04 -8.85 -4.80
CA GLN A 42 -0.32 -8.90 -5.34
C GLN A 42 -0.92 -7.49 -5.39
N ASP A 43 -1.92 -7.31 -6.25
CA ASP A 43 -2.83 -6.17 -6.15
C ASP A 43 -3.73 -6.37 -4.93
N MET A 44 -3.79 -5.39 -4.02
CA MET A 44 -4.61 -5.48 -2.82
C MET A 44 -6.11 -5.53 -3.15
N VAL A 45 -6.56 -4.83 -4.19
CA VAL A 45 -7.97 -4.79 -4.60
C VAL A 45 -8.43 -6.17 -5.09
N GLN A 46 -7.51 -6.99 -5.59
CA GLN A 46 -7.76 -8.34 -6.12
C GLN A 46 -6.94 -9.45 -5.43
N CYS A 47 -6.51 -9.23 -4.18
CA CYS A 47 -5.60 -10.15 -3.50
C CYS A 47 -6.26 -11.49 -3.13
N SER A 48 -5.45 -12.55 -3.06
CA SER A 48 -5.90 -13.89 -2.65
C SER A 48 -5.74 -14.14 -1.15
N LEU A 49 -5.54 -13.09 -0.36
CA LEU A 49 -5.38 -13.21 1.09
C LEU A 49 -6.67 -13.76 1.73
N PRO A 50 -6.57 -14.66 2.72
CA PRO A 50 -7.76 -15.20 3.37
C PRO A 50 -8.53 -14.13 4.14
N SER A 51 -9.84 -14.32 4.28
CA SER A 51 -10.68 -13.46 5.11
C SER A 51 -10.38 -13.70 6.60
N GLU A 52 -10.55 -12.68 7.44
CA GLU A 52 -10.40 -12.78 8.91
C GLU A 52 -9.08 -13.44 9.38
N SER A 53 -7.97 -13.17 8.69
CA SER A 53 -6.68 -13.80 8.98
C SER A 53 -5.70 -12.90 9.72
N PHE A 54 -5.89 -11.58 9.68
CA PHE A 54 -4.96 -10.63 10.29
C PHE A 54 -5.58 -9.91 11.50
N ASP A 55 -4.81 -9.82 12.58
CA ASP A 55 -5.19 -9.03 13.77
C ASP A 55 -5.05 -7.52 13.54
N GLY A 56 -4.19 -7.13 12.60
CA GLY A 56 -4.02 -5.75 12.20
C GLY A 56 -3.40 -5.61 10.82
N VAL A 57 -3.73 -4.51 10.15
CA VAL A 57 -3.18 -4.11 8.84
C VAL A 57 -2.57 -2.72 9.00
N VAL A 58 -1.38 -2.54 8.44
CA VAL A 58 -0.70 -1.25 8.38
C VAL A 58 -0.46 -0.93 6.90
N SER A 59 -1.00 0.19 6.45
CA SER A 59 -0.79 0.76 5.12
C SER A 59 -0.10 2.11 5.27
N VAL A 60 1.06 2.26 4.64
CA VAL A 60 1.90 3.44 4.76
C VAL A 60 2.13 3.98 3.37
N GLU A 61 1.64 5.19 3.10
CA GLU A 61 1.82 5.92 1.85
C GLU A 61 1.49 5.01 0.64
N THR A 62 0.25 4.50 0.62
CA THR A 62 -0.19 3.50 -0.37
C THR A 62 -1.50 3.91 -1.05
N ILE A 63 -2.51 4.30 -0.26
CA ILE A 63 -3.88 4.50 -0.77
C ILE A 63 -4.00 5.65 -1.77
N GLU A 64 -3.11 6.64 -1.70
CA GLU A 64 -3.00 7.75 -2.65
C GLU A 64 -2.61 7.31 -4.06
N HIS A 65 -2.04 6.11 -4.20
CA HIS A 65 -1.65 5.51 -5.48
C HIS A 65 -2.72 4.56 -6.04
N VAL A 66 -3.75 4.23 -5.26
CA VAL A 66 -4.74 3.23 -5.64
C VAL A 66 -5.85 3.86 -6.49
N ASP A 67 -6.18 3.23 -7.62
CA ASP A 67 -7.25 3.69 -8.52
C ASP A 67 -8.66 3.44 -7.93
N ASP A 68 -8.85 2.35 -7.19
CA ASP A 68 -10.08 1.98 -6.48
C ASP A 68 -9.87 1.95 -4.95
N PRO A 69 -9.94 3.12 -4.27
CA PRO A 69 -9.70 3.19 -2.83
C PRO A 69 -10.80 2.51 -2.00
N GLU A 70 -12.04 2.50 -2.47
CA GLU A 70 -13.15 1.83 -1.78
C GLU A 70 -12.96 0.31 -1.80
N GLY A 71 -12.63 -0.26 -2.97
CA GLY A 71 -12.29 -1.68 -3.09
C GLY A 71 -11.07 -2.07 -2.25
N PHE A 72 -10.06 -1.20 -2.17
CA PHE A 72 -8.89 -1.40 -1.31
C PHE A 72 -9.26 -1.47 0.18
N VAL A 73 -10.05 -0.51 0.68
CA VAL A 73 -10.51 -0.52 2.08
C VAL A 73 -11.42 -1.72 2.35
N ALA A 74 -12.29 -2.08 1.42
CA ALA A 74 -13.15 -3.26 1.53
C ALA A 74 -12.34 -4.56 1.64
N GLN A 75 -11.26 -4.72 0.86
CA GLN A 75 -10.36 -5.87 0.97
C GLN A 75 -9.62 -5.89 2.30
N ILE A 76 -9.18 -4.74 2.82
CA ILE A 76 -8.57 -4.64 4.15
C ILE A 76 -9.55 -5.08 5.23
N ALA A 77 -10.79 -4.57 5.18
CA ALA A 77 -11.84 -4.97 6.12
C ALA A 77 -12.12 -6.47 6.05
N ARG A 78 -12.11 -7.07 4.85
CA ARG A 78 -12.31 -8.51 4.66
C ARG A 78 -11.21 -9.37 5.28
N VAL A 79 -9.94 -8.99 5.12
CA VAL A 79 -8.80 -9.79 5.61
C VAL A 79 -8.56 -9.60 7.12
N LEU A 80 -9.05 -8.50 7.69
CA LEU A 80 -9.02 -8.27 9.13
C LEU A 80 -9.98 -9.21 9.86
N LYS A 81 -9.52 -9.74 10.99
CA LYS A 81 -10.39 -10.40 11.97
C LYS A 81 -11.39 -9.40 12.54
N ARG A 82 -12.49 -9.88 13.10
CA ARG A 82 -13.39 -9.06 13.93
C ARG A 82 -12.58 -8.35 15.03
N LEU A 83 -12.79 -7.04 15.16
CA LEU A 83 -12.04 -6.15 16.08
C LEU A 83 -10.55 -5.96 15.74
N GLY A 84 -10.12 -6.39 14.55
CA GLY A 84 -8.80 -6.10 14.02
C GLY A 84 -8.61 -4.61 13.72
N TRP A 85 -7.36 -4.18 13.67
CA TRP A 85 -7.02 -2.76 13.58
C TRP A 85 -6.47 -2.41 12.20
N PHE A 86 -6.96 -1.32 11.62
CA PHE A 86 -6.38 -0.75 10.41
C PHE A 86 -5.67 0.57 10.74
N TYR A 87 -4.37 0.62 10.48
CA TYR A 87 -3.58 1.85 10.54
C TYR A 87 -3.29 2.34 9.11
N LEU A 88 -3.87 3.48 8.76
CA LEU A 88 -3.66 4.15 7.48
C LEU A 88 -2.82 5.41 7.67
N ILE A 89 -1.73 5.50 6.90
CA ILE A 89 -0.89 6.70 6.81
C ILE A 89 -0.83 7.09 5.33
N THR A 90 -1.11 8.36 5.03
CA THR A 90 -1.14 8.93 3.68
C THR A 90 -0.84 10.43 3.75
N PRO A 91 -0.36 11.08 2.67
CA PRO A 91 -0.12 12.52 2.66
C PRO A 91 -1.36 13.33 3.01
N ASN A 92 -1.17 14.37 3.82
CA ASN A 92 -2.27 15.27 4.18
C ASN A 92 -2.55 16.26 3.04
N GLY A 93 -3.59 16.00 2.25
CA GLY A 93 -4.00 16.82 1.11
C GLY A 93 -4.49 18.23 1.45
N ALA A 94 -4.68 18.56 2.74
CA ALA A 94 -4.95 19.93 3.16
C ALA A 94 -3.67 20.81 3.18
N TYR A 95 -2.49 20.19 3.25
CA TYR A 95 -1.20 20.89 3.40
C TYR A 95 -0.19 20.54 2.32
N ILE A 96 -0.27 19.34 1.75
CA ILE A 96 0.70 18.84 0.78
C ILE A 96 0.03 18.84 -0.60
N PRO A 97 0.51 19.68 -1.55
CA PRO A 97 -0.02 19.67 -2.92
C PRO A 97 0.32 18.34 -3.60
N ASN A 98 -0.59 17.86 -4.45
CA ASN A 98 -0.32 16.68 -5.27
C ASN A 98 0.65 17.06 -6.41
N ALA A 99 1.94 16.85 -6.17
CA ALA A 99 3.01 17.08 -7.13
C ALA A 99 3.73 15.79 -7.57
N ASN A 100 3.37 14.64 -6.98
CA ASN A 100 3.95 13.36 -7.35
C ASN A 100 3.11 12.76 -8.49
N PRO A 101 3.70 12.49 -9.68
CA PRO A 101 2.95 11.94 -10.82
C PRO A 101 2.32 10.57 -10.55
N ASP A 102 2.84 9.81 -9.58
CA ASP A 102 2.30 8.49 -9.23
C ASP A 102 1.14 8.58 -8.22
N HIS A 103 0.82 9.76 -7.69
CA HIS A 103 -0.29 9.96 -6.75
C HIS A 103 -1.57 10.29 -7.51
N ARG A 104 -2.58 9.44 -7.36
CA ARG A 104 -3.93 9.67 -7.89
C ARG A 104 -4.67 10.73 -7.10
N MET A 105 -4.55 10.69 -5.77
CA MET A 105 -5.30 11.57 -4.88
C MET A 105 -4.54 11.86 -3.60
N HIS A 106 -4.59 13.12 -3.13
CA HIS A 106 -4.20 13.47 -1.77
C HIS A 106 -5.45 13.70 -0.94
N TYR A 107 -5.68 12.85 0.04
CA TYR A 107 -6.86 12.90 0.90
C TYR A 107 -6.73 14.01 1.95
N LYS A 108 -7.78 14.81 2.12
CA LYS A 108 -7.92 15.69 3.27
C LYS A 108 -8.44 14.88 4.46
N PRO A 109 -8.20 15.32 5.70
CA PRO A 109 -8.73 14.61 6.87
C PRO A 109 -10.25 14.42 6.86
N VAL A 110 -11.01 15.31 6.20
CA VAL A 110 -12.46 15.19 6.07
C VAL A 110 -12.87 14.06 5.12
N ASP A 111 -12.06 13.75 4.11
CA ASP A 111 -12.37 12.73 3.10
C ASP A 111 -12.27 11.30 3.68
N LEU A 112 -11.55 11.14 4.80
CA LEU A 112 -11.27 9.85 5.45
C LEU A 112 -12.14 9.57 6.69
N LYS A 113 -13.01 10.51 7.10
CA LYS A 113 -13.80 10.36 8.35
C LYS A 113 -14.91 9.33 8.28
N ASP A 114 -15.43 9.11 7.08
CA ASP A 114 -16.61 8.27 6.85
C ASP A 114 -16.25 6.87 6.33
N TRP A 115 -14.96 6.50 6.44
CA TRP A 115 -14.41 5.20 6.05
C TRP A 115 -14.23 4.26 7.24
#